data_AF-A0A9E0V0W1-F1
#
_entry.id   AF-A0A9E0V0W1-F1
#
_cell.length_a   1.000
_cell.length_b   1.000
_cell.length_c   1.000
_cell.angle_alpha   90.00
_cell.angle_beta   90.00
_cell.angle_gamma   90.00
#
_symmetry.space_group_name_H-M   'P 1'
#
loop_
_entity.id
_entity.type
_entity.pdbx_description
1 polymer ?
#
loop_
_entity_poly.entity_id
_entity_poly.type
_entity_poly.pdbx_seq_one_letter_code
_entity_poly.pdbx_strand_id
1 'polypeptide(L)'
;MVIDGDEYRIRLNGHVYHCALDVTMELVGGKWKTIVLWYLRKDKKRFSELRKLIPGITEKMLSLQLRQLEKDGFVSRKVYPEVPPRVEYALTAHGRTLLPLLEEIAAWGRMMGKKYGSVEKVDRPAKKKAARKKVST
;
A
#
# COMPACT_ATOMS: atom_id res chain seq x y z
N MET A 1 -9.36 -18.05 18.99
CA MET A 1 -10.64 -17.61 18.41
C MET A 1 -11.61 -18.75 18.49
N VAL A 2 -12.88 -18.47 18.79
CA VAL A 2 -13.91 -19.50 18.87
C VAL A 2 -14.60 -19.60 17.52
N ILE A 3 -14.60 -20.80 16.93
CA ILE A 3 -15.33 -21.12 15.69
C ILE A 3 -16.20 -22.32 16.04
N ASP A 4 -17.51 -22.19 15.87
CA ASP A 4 -18.47 -23.27 16.16
C ASP A 4 -18.35 -23.89 17.57
N GLY A 5 -17.93 -23.11 18.56
CA GLY A 5 -17.81 -23.53 19.97
C GLY A 5 -16.42 -24.06 20.37
N ASP A 6 -15.54 -24.32 19.41
CA ASP A 6 -14.19 -24.81 19.66
C ASP A 6 -13.14 -23.69 19.67
N GLU A 7 -12.10 -23.84 20.48
CA GLU A 7 -10.98 -22.89 20.55
C GLU A 7 -9.89 -23.18 19.50
N TYR A 8 -9.71 -22.24 18.59
CA TYR A 8 -8.65 -22.27 17.56
C TYR A 8 -7.56 -21.23 17.84
N ARG A 9 -6.34 -21.53 17.39
CA ARG A 9 -5.20 -20.59 17.34
C ARG A 9 -4.55 -20.68 15.97
N ILE A 10 -4.03 -19.57 15.46
CA ILE A 10 -3.23 -19.59 14.23
C ILE A 10 -1.76 -19.63 14.63
N ARG A 11 -0.98 -20.46 13.92
CA ARG A 11 0.49 -20.44 13.99
C ARG A 11 1.02 -20.01 12.63
N LEU A 12 1.80 -18.94 12.59
CA LEU A 12 2.40 -18.41 11.36
C LEU A 12 3.77 -17.83 11.69
N ASN A 13 4.80 -18.15 10.89
CA ASN A 13 6.16 -17.63 11.03
C ASN A 13 6.78 -17.74 12.45
N GLY A 14 6.41 -18.78 13.21
CA GLY A 14 6.91 -18.98 14.58
C GLY A 14 6.13 -18.22 15.67
N HIS A 15 5.09 -17.46 15.29
CA HIS A 15 4.22 -16.74 16.20
C HIS A 15 2.87 -17.46 16.38
N VAL A 16 2.24 -17.26 17.54
CA VAL A 16 0.91 -17.79 17.88
C VAL A 16 -0.05 -16.62 17.98
N TYR A 17 -1.16 -16.69 17.23
CA TYR A 17 -2.17 -15.64 17.18
C TYR A 17 -3.49 -16.15 17.75
N HIS A 18 -4.12 -15.30 18.54
CA HIS A 18 -5.35 -15.63 19.25
C HIS A 18 -6.61 -15.27 18.45
N CYS A 19 -6.50 -14.44 17.41
CA CYS A 19 -7.58 -14.14 16.47
C CYS A 19 -7.05 -13.88 15.05
N ALA A 20 -7.90 -14.05 14.04
CA ALA A 20 -7.52 -13.82 12.63
C ALA A 20 -7.18 -12.35 12.33
N LEU A 21 -7.76 -11.42 13.10
CA LEU A 21 -7.44 -9.99 13.00
C LEU A 21 -5.98 -9.73 13.35
N ASP A 22 -5.44 -10.41 14.36
CA ASP A 22 -4.04 -10.26 14.80
C ASP A 22 -3.05 -10.63 13.67
N VAL A 23 -3.32 -11.74 12.97
CA VAL A 23 -2.56 -12.15 11.77
C VAL A 23 -2.59 -11.05 10.70
N THR A 24 -3.75 -10.46 10.46
CA THR A 24 -3.92 -9.39 9.48
C THR A 24 -3.11 -8.15 9.89
N MET A 25 -3.12 -7.81 11.19
CA MET A 25 -2.39 -6.67 11.73
C MET A 25 -0.88 -6.86 11.70
N GLU A 26 -0.37 -8.09 11.80
CA GLU A 26 1.06 -8.33 11.57
C GLU A 26 1.45 -8.06 10.11
N LEU A 27 0.67 -8.57 9.17
CA LEU A 27 0.99 -8.50 7.74
C LEU A 27 0.84 -7.07 7.19
N VAL A 28 -0.27 -6.40 7.50
CA VAL A 28 -0.64 -5.11 6.88
C VAL A 28 -0.95 -4.01 7.88
N GLY A 29 -0.84 -4.27 9.18
CA GLY A 29 -1.08 -3.26 10.21
C GLY A 29 -0.07 -2.11 10.19
N GLY A 30 -0.36 -1.10 11.00
CA GLY A 30 0.38 0.15 11.06
C GLY A 30 -0.08 1.17 10.02
N LYS A 31 0.38 2.42 10.17
CA LYS A 31 -0.09 3.56 9.38
C LYS A 31 0.23 3.44 7.89
N TRP A 32 1.40 2.89 7.55
CA TRP A 32 1.99 3.13 6.23
C TRP A 32 1.81 1.99 5.22
N LYS A 33 1.77 0.72 5.64
CA LYS A 33 1.67 -0.43 4.74
C LYS A 33 0.43 -0.35 3.85
N THR A 34 -0.75 -0.19 4.44
CA THR A 34 -2.02 -0.05 3.72
C THR A 34 -2.07 1.17 2.80
N ILE A 35 -1.48 2.29 3.22
CA ILE A 35 -1.39 3.50 2.38
C ILE A 35 -0.51 3.25 1.15
N VAL A 36 0.66 2.61 1.31
CA VAL A 36 1.54 2.26 0.18
C VAL A 36 0.81 1.32 -0.79
N LEU A 37 0.19 0.26 -0.29
CA LEU A 37 -0.59 -0.68 -1.10
C LEU A 37 -1.74 0.02 -1.84
N TRP A 38 -2.46 0.92 -1.16
CA TRP A 38 -3.53 1.72 -1.75
C TRP A 38 -3.04 2.53 -2.95
N TYR A 39 -1.88 3.18 -2.87
CA TYR A 39 -1.35 3.97 -3.99
C TYR A 39 -0.77 3.11 -5.13
N LEU A 40 -0.38 1.86 -4.85
CA LEU A 40 0.06 0.90 -5.86
C LEU A 40 -1.09 0.14 -6.55
N ARG A 41 -2.32 0.23 -6.03
CA ARG A 41 -3.48 -0.54 -6.54
C ARG A 41 -3.79 -0.35 -8.03
N LYS A 42 -3.52 0.85 -8.56
CA LYS A 42 -3.84 1.20 -9.95
C LYS A 42 -2.69 0.84 -10.89
N ASP A 43 -1.51 1.34 -10.59
CA ASP A 43 -0.33 1.15 -11.42
C ASP A 43 0.93 1.07 -10.57
N LYS A 44 1.99 0.56 -11.18
CA LYS A 44 3.35 0.66 -10.68
C LYS A 44 3.79 2.13 -10.48
N LYS A 45 4.70 2.34 -9.54
CA LYS A 45 5.25 3.66 -9.17
C LYS A 45 6.73 3.60 -8.86
N ARG A 46 7.46 4.66 -9.16
CA ARG A 46 8.81 4.92 -8.63
C ARG A 46 8.73 5.34 -7.16
N PHE A 47 9.85 5.22 -6.44
CA PHE A 47 9.96 5.64 -5.04
C PHE A 47 9.53 7.10 -4.83
N SER A 48 10.04 8.02 -5.66
CA SER A 48 9.74 9.45 -5.56
C SER A 48 8.28 9.78 -5.87
N GLU A 49 7.62 8.99 -6.73
CA GLU A 49 6.19 9.14 -7.01
C GLU A 49 5.36 8.70 -5.80
N LEU A 50 5.69 7.58 -5.17
CA LEU A 50 5.03 7.14 -3.92
C LEU A 50 5.22 8.16 -2.81
N ARG A 51 6.44 8.66 -2.61
CA ARG A 51 6.73 9.67 -1.58
C ARG A 51 5.89 10.95 -1.79
N LYS A 52 5.75 11.41 -3.04
CA LYS A 52 4.91 12.57 -3.37
C LYS A 52 3.42 12.31 -3.13
N LEU A 53 2.96 11.08 -3.30
CA LEU A 53 1.56 10.70 -3.09
C LEU A 53 1.21 10.51 -1.61
N ILE A 54 2.20 10.33 -0.74
CA ILE A 54 2.02 10.03 0.68
C ILE A 54 2.65 11.15 1.52
N PRO A 55 1.96 12.30 1.70
CA PRO A 55 2.46 13.37 2.55
C PRO A 55 2.77 12.88 3.97
N GLY A 56 3.89 13.34 4.52
CA GLY A 56 4.32 13.04 5.90
C GLY A 56 5.10 11.74 6.07
N ILE A 57 5.26 10.89 5.03
CA ILE A 57 6.18 9.74 5.12
C ILE A 57 7.62 10.18 4.87
N THR A 58 8.54 9.76 5.74
CA THR A 58 9.98 9.97 5.55
C THR A 58 10.54 8.96 4.54
N GLU A 59 11.67 9.26 3.91
CA GLU A 59 12.32 8.32 2.97
C GLU A 59 12.73 7.02 3.66
N LYS A 60 13.31 7.13 4.86
CA LYS A 60 13.67 5.97 5.69
C LYS A 60 12.45 5.09 5.96
N MET A 61 11.33 5.71 6.32
CA MET A 61 10.10 4.97 6.59
C MET A 61 9.54 4.32 5.32
N LEU A 62 9.43 5.05 4.21
CA LEU A 62 8.94 4.47 2.94
C LEU A 62 9.80 3.30 2.47
N SER A 63 11.13 3.43 2.58
CA SER A 63 12.09 2.35 2.26
C SER A 63 11.86 1.13 3.13
N LEU A 64 11.67 1.31 4.45
CA LEU A 64 11.37 0.23 5.38
C LEU A 64 10.06 -0.49 5.01
N GLN A 65 8.99 0.26 4.73
CA GLN A 65 7.69 -0.32 4.39
C GLN A 65 7.73 -1.09 3.07
N LEU A 66 8.41 -0.56 2.05
CA LEU A 66 8.55 -1.24 0.76
C LEU A 66 9.35 -2.54 0.89
N ARG A 67 10.43 -2.55 1.68
CA ARG A 67 11.20 -3.78 1.95
C ARG A 67 10.37 -4.84 2.68
N GLN A 68 9.58 -4.44 3.66
CA GLN A 68 8.69 -5.36 4.38
C GLN A 68 7.62 -5.92 3.45
N LEU A 69 6.92 -5.06 2.70
CA LEU A 69 5.90 -5.50 1.75
C LEU A 69 6.46 -6.36 0.61
N GLU A 70 7.72 -6.14 0.22
CA GLU A 70 8.43 -7.00 -0.73
C GLU A 70 8.76 -8.36 -0.12
N LYS A 71 9.30 -8.38 1.10
CA LYS A 71 9.58 -9.61 1.85
C LYS A 71 8.32 -10.45 2.07
N ASP A 72 7.21 -9.80 2.41
CA ASP A 72 5.91 -10.43 2.65
C ASP A 72 5.19 -10.80 1.33
N GLY A 73 5.80 -10.52 0.17
CA GLY A 73 5.30 -10.92 -1.14
C GLY A 73 4.13 -10.09 -1.67
N PHE A 74 3.78 -8.96 -1.04
CA PHE A 74 2.70 -8.08 -1.49
C PHE A 74 3.13 -7.10 -2.59
N VAL A 75 4.40 -6.71 -2.61
CA VAL A 75 4.96 -5.74 -3.56
C VAL A 75 6.15 -6.34 -4.30
N SER A 76 6.17 -6.24 -5.63
CA SER A 76 7.36 -6.54 -6.43
C SER A 76 8.20 -5.29 -6.62
N ARG A 77 9.53 -5.44 -6.57
CA ARG A 77 10.50 -4.40 -6.95
C ARG A 77 11.20 -4.80 -8.25
N LYS A 78 11.12 -3.96 -9.28
CA LYS A 78 11.80 -4.18 -10.56
C LYS A 78 12.83 -3.09 -10.83
N VAL A 79 14.08 -3.49 -11.05
CA VAL A 79 15.17 -2.61 -11.47
C VAL A 79 15.29 -2.64 -12.99
N TYR A 80 15.40 -1.46 -13.59
CA TYR A 80 15.65 -1.29 -15.02
C TYR A 80 17.06 -0.70 -15.17
N PRO A 81 17.99 -1.46 -15.77
CA PRO A 81 19.36 -1.02 -16.03
C PRO A 81 19.42 -0.09 -17.26
N GLU A 82 18.65 1.00 -17.21
CA GLU A 82 18.69 2.09 -18.19
C GLU A 82 19.52 3.26 -17.65
N VAL A 83 19.84 4.26 -18.47
CA VAL A 83 20.49 5.49 -18.01
C VAL A 83 19.49 6.64 -18.06
N PRO A 84 19.11 7.24 -16.91
CA PRO A 84 19.48 6.89 -15.53
C PRO A 84 18.73 5.64 -15.01
N PRO A 85 19.33 4.86 -14.08
CA PRO A 85 18.72 3.63 -13.59
C PRO A 85 17.40 3.92 -12.89
N ARG A 86 16.46 3.00 -13.06
CA ARG A 86 15.10 3.16 -12.56
C ARG A 86 14.64 1.97 -11.75
N VAL A 87 13.90 2.26 -10.69
CA VAL A 87 13.23 1.24 -9.87
C VAL A 87 11.74 1.52 -9.87
N GLU A 88 10.95 0.48 -10.11
CA GLU A 88 9.50 0.51 -9.98
C GLU A 88 9.02 -0.50 -8.94
N TYR A 89 7.96 -0.12 -8.22
CA TYR A 89 7.24 -0.96 -7.29
C TYR A 89 5.84 -1.20 -7.83
N ALA A 90 5.30 -2.41 -7.67
CA ALA A 90 3.95 -2.78 -8.09
C ALA A 90 3.36 -3.82 -7.13
N LEU A 91 2.03 -3.91 -7.04
CA LEU A 91 1.39 -5.03 -6.35
C LEU A 91 1.68 -6.33 -7.10
N THR A 92 1.98 -7.38 -6.35
CA THR A 92 2.01 -8.76 -6.86
C THR A 92 0.58 -9.30 -7.02
N ALA A 93 0.43 -10.51 -7.57
CA ALA A 93 -0.85 -11.21 -7.55
C ALA A 93 -1.36 -11.43 -6.13
N HIS A 94 -0.48 -11.80 -5.19
CA HIS A 94 -0.82 -11.92 -3.77
C HIS A 94 -1.19 -10.57 -3.15
N GLY A 95 -0.45 -9.50 -3.42
CA GLY A 95 -0.79 -8.14 -2.97
C GLY A 95 -2.16 -7.65 -3.44
N ARG A 96 -2.64 -8.12 -4.59
CA ARG A 96 -3.96 -7.78 -5.11
C ARG A 96 -5.11 -8.45 -4.34
N THR A 97 -4.87 -9.54 -3.62
CA THR A 97 -5.92 -10.16 -2.79
C THR A 97 -6.35 -9.27 -1.63
N LEU A 98 -5.53 -8.29 -1.25
CA LEU A 98 -5.84 -7.30 -0.21
C LEU A 98 -6.75 -6.17 -0.69
N LEU A 99 -7.00 -6.02 -2.00
CA LEU A 99 -7.76 -4.88 -2.52
C LEU A 99 -9.17 -4.76 -1.91
N PRO A 100 -9.97 -5.84 -1.79
CA PRO A 100 -11.28 -5.76 -1.15
C PRO A 100 -11.18 -5.25 0.30
N LEU A 101 -10.22 -5.77 1.07
CA LEU A 101 -9.97 -5.31 2.44
C LEU A 101 -9.62 -3.81 2.50
N LEU A 102 -8.74 -3.35 1.61
CA LEU A 102 -8.36 -1.93 1.55
C LEU A 102 -9.54 -1.02 1.18
N GLU A 103 -10.45 -1.50 0.33
CA GLU A 103 -11.66 -0.78 -0.04
C GLU A 103 -12.62 -0.64 1.14
N GLU A 104 -12.79 -1.70 1.95
CA GLU A 104 -13.60 -1.68 3.18
C GLU A 104 -13.00 -0.74 4.23
N ILE A 105 -11.69 -0.82 4.48
CA ILE A 105 -10.99 0.10 5.39
C ILE A 105 -11.18 1.55 4.94
N ALA A 106 -11.04 1.81 3.63
CA ALA A 106 -11.24 3.14 3.07
C ALA A 106 -12.71 3.60 3.17
N ALA A 107 -13.68 2.70 3.01
CA ALA A 107 -15.10 2.99 3.15
C ALA A 107 -15.44 3.39 4.59
N TRP A 108 -14.99 2.60 5.55
CA TRP A 108 -15.14 2.91 6.97
C TRP A 108 -14.47 4.25 7.33
N GLY A 109 -13.24 4.49 6.83
CA GLY A 109 -12.54 5.76 7.02
C GLY A 109 -13.32 6.98 6.47
N ARG A 110 -13.97 6.85 5.31
CA ARG A 110 -14.86 7.89 4.76
C ARG A 110 -16.07 8.14 5.66
N MET A 111 -16.66 7.08 6.22
CA MET A 111 -17.78 7.19 7.15
C MET A 111 -17.37 7.95 8.41
N MET A 112 -16.24 7.59 9.02
CA MET A 112 -15.73 8.25 10.23
C MET A 112 -15.36 9.71 9.98
N GLY A 113 -14.71 10.00 8.85
CA GLY A 113 -14.35 11.37 8.47
C GLY A 113 -15.57 12.28 8.30
N LYS A 114 -16.70 11.75 7.81
CA LYS A 114 -17.97 12.48 7.76
C LYS A 114 -18.63 12.65 9.13
N LYS A 115 -18.50 11.65 10.01
CA LYS A 115 -19.15 11.65 11.33
C LYS A 115 -18.44 12.54 12.35
N TYR A 116 -17.10 12.56 12.32
CA TYR A 116 -16.28 13.19 13.36
C TYR A 116 -15.39 14.33 12.83
N GLY A 117 -15.49 14.68 11.55
CA GLY A 117 -14.69 15.74 10.93
C GLY A 117 -15.43 16.44 9.79
N SER A 118 -14.68 17.04 8.88
CA SER A 118 -15.18 17.68 7.66
C SER A 118 -14.55 17.04 6.42
N VAL A 119 -15.33 16.90 5.35
CA VAL A 119 -14.83 16.47 4.05
C VAL A 119 -14.78 17.69 3.13
N GLU A 120 -13.57 18.14 2.84
CA GLU A 120 -13.34 19.34 2.02
C GLU A 120 -12.98 18.96 0.59
N LYS A 121 -13.51 19.72 -0.37
CA LYS A 121 -13.14 19.60 -1.77
C LYS A 121 -11.79 20.30 -1.97
N VAL A 122 -10.79 19.55 -2.43
CA VAL A 122 -9.49 20.12 -2.82
C VAL A 122 -9.50 20.37 -4.32
N ASP A 123 -9.48 21.64 -4.73
CA ASP A 123 -9.27 22.01 -6.13
C ASP A 123 -7.80 21.79 -6.50
N ARG A 124 -7.53 20.66 -7.17
CA ARG A 124 -6.20 20.40 -7.74
C ARG A 124 -6.09 21.04 -9.12
N PRO A 125 -5.04 21.82 -9.40
CA PRO A 125 -4.81 22.30 -10.76
C PRO A 125 -4.63 21.12 -11.72
N ALA A 126 -5.20 21.23 -12.92
CA ALA A 126 -5.13 20.18 -13.94
C ALA A 126 -3.66 19.82 -14.22
N LYS A 127 -3.33 18.52 -14.20
CA LYS A 127 -1.98 18.03 -14.55
C LYS A 127 -1.65 18.48 -15.98
N LYS A 128 -0.63 19.34 -16.17
CA LYS A 128 -0.04 19.59 -17.49
C LYS A 128 0.39 18.25 -18.08
N LYS A 129 -0.15 17.87 -19.25
CA LYS A 129 0.27 16.67 -19.98
C LYS A 129 1.77 16.79 -20.26
N ALA A 130 2.56 15.82 -19.82
CA ALA A 130 3.98 15.75 -20.17
C ALA A 130 4.10 15.60 -21.69
N ALA A 131 4.71 16.58 -22.35
CA ALA A 131 5.02 16.52 -23.77
C ALA A 131 5.99 15.34 -24.00
N ARG A 132 5.55 14.33 -24.76
CA ARG A 132 6.46 13.34 -25.34
C ARG A 132 7.35 14.10 -26.33
N LYS A 133 8.63 14.31 -25.99
CA LYS A 133 9.64 14.65 -26.99
C LYS A 133 9.70 13.48 -27.97
N LYS A 134 9.25 13.70 -29.21
CA LYS A 134 9.56 12.81 -30.33
C LYS A 134 11.08 12.84 -30.49
N VAL A 135 11.72 11.70 -30.29
CA VAL A 135 13.09 11.49 -30.77
C VAL A 135 12.97 11.35 -32.27
N SER A 136 13.47 12.34 -33.00
CA SER A 136 13.70 12.27 -34.44
C SER A 136 14.91 11.39 -34.69
N THR A 137 14.72 10.31 -35.45
CA THR A 137 15.75 9.66 -36.24
C THR A 137 15.16 9.45 -37.61
#